data_AF-A0AA39N5M6-F1
#
_entry.id   AF-A0AA39N5M6-F1
#
_cell.length_a   1.000
_cell.length_b   1.000
_cell.length_c   1.000
_cell.angle_alpha   90.00
_cell.angle_beta   90.00
_cell.angle_gamma   90.00
#
_symmetry.space_group_name_H-M   'P 1'
#
loop_
_entity.id
_entity.type
_entity.pdbx_description
1 polymer ?
#
loop_
_entity_poly.entity_id
_entity_poly.type
_entity_poly.pdbx_seq_one_letter_code
_entity_poly.pdbx_strand_id
1 'polypeptide(L)'
;MSSSLPIGPGSNITAPTPQNTPLQQAPLSAGLSRPTVPDITEDKEEEDEEEADGNPLHNAMLGMVQGKLADLVGRSSGYIEQLPVEVKRSVEALKGVQIKQNELQNKYKRECLELEKKYLELSKPLYQRRIAIIKGDAAPTEEEIEAGEKQSAKDDEDYIPLPKEAPAPCAIPEFWLTALQNHIGLQDLITERDTGALKHLTDIRLSYLDNLSQLDTKPGFKITFVFSPNEYFENETLEKTYYYQAEVGYFGDFAYDRAVGTEIKWKEDKDLTKEFEIKKQRNKNTNRTRVVRKARPTESFFNFFSPPTPPSEDAIANGDIDEEELEELEEKVEMDYQIGEDLKEKIIPRAIDYFTGKALEYDLMEEDDDEFEDLEDDEEDDHFEDDDSDSDADLPTTKRRGGKGRGAAAGAVNPEECKQQ
;
A
#
# COMPACT_ATOMS: atom_id res chain seq x y z
N MET A 1 15.13 18.64 47.99
CA MET A 1 15.10 17.52 48.96
C MET A 1 15.24 16.24 48.15
N SER A 2 16.31 15.46 48.37
CA SER A 2 16.49 14.17 47.70
C SER A 2 15.82 13.06 48.52
N SER A 3 15.25 12.06 47.84
CA SER A 3 14.87 10.78 48.46
C SER A 3 15.09 9.63 47.47
N SER A 4 16.36 9.29 47.23
CA SER A 4 16.76 8.06 46.56
C SER A 4 16.54 6.85 47.47
N LEU A 5 15.75 5.87 47.03
CA LEU A 5 15.66 4.55 47.66
C LEU A 5 16.63 3.58 46.95
N PRO A 6 17.45 2.80 47.69
CA PRO A 6 18.39 1.86 47.10
C PRO A 6 17.71 0.52 46.76
N ILE A 7 17.92 0.04 45.53
CA ILE A 7 17.54 -1.32 45.12
C ILE A 7 18.79 -2.21 45.29
N GLY A 8 18.72 -3.18 46.20
CA GLY A 8 19.73 -4.22 46.35
C GLY A 8 19.51 -5.36 45.34
N PRO A 9 20.57 -6.06 44.89
CA PRO A 9 20.41 -7.16 43.95
C PRO A 9 19.96 -8.44 44.67
N GLY A 10 18.85 -9.05 44.23
CA GLY A 10 18.48 -10.41 44.65
C GLY A 10 17.04 -10.71 45.06
N SER A 11 16.01 -10.00 44.56
CA SER A 11 14.60 -10.38 44.79
C SER A 11 13.88 -10.73 43.50
N ASN A 12 13.57 -12.01 43.31
CA ASN A 12 12.59 -12.49 42.32
C ASN A 12 11.23 -11.81 42.60
N ILE A 13 10.68 -11.12 41.61
CA ILE A 13 9.31 -10.62 41.65
C ILE A 13 8.61 -11.13 40.38
N THR A 14 8.17 -12.39 40.44
CA THR A 14 7.17 -12.92 39.51
C THR A 14 5.85 -12.23 39.83
N ALA A 15 5.30 -11.48 38.88
CA ALA A 15 3.98 -10.86 39.04
C ALA A 15 2.89 -11.94 39.03
N PRO A 16 1.93 -11.95 39.98
CA PRO A 16 0.84 -12.91 39.97
C PRO A 16 -0.22 -12.52 38.92
N THR A 17 -0.43 -13.38 37.93
CA THR A 17 -1.54 -13.26 36.99
C THR A 17 -2.89 -13.46 37.69
N PRO A 18 -3.91 -12.62 37.45
CA PRO A 18 -5.23 -12.80 38.03
C PRO A 18 -5.97 -13.96 37.35
N GLN A 19 -6.03 -15.09 38.04
CA GLN A 19 -6.68 -16.31 37.56
C GLN A 19 -8.20 -16.21 37.72
N ASN A 20 -8.94 -16.19 36.61
CA ASN A 20 -10.39 -16.00 36.60
C ASN A 20 -11.13 -17.14 35.88
N THR A 21 -10.79 -18.38 36.24
CA THR A 21 -11.46 -19.61 35.78
C THR A 21 -12.36 -20.14 36.90
N PRO A 22 -13.68 -20.29 36.71
CA PRO A 22 -14.57 -20.80 37.75
C PRO A 22 -14.31 -22.28 38.03
N LEU A 23 -14.18 -22.63 39.31
CA LEU A 23 -13.67 -23.91 39.80
C LEU A 23 -14.76 -25.01 39.91
N GLN A 24 -15.72 -25.02 38.99
CA GLN A 24 -16.81 -26.00 38.92
C GLN A 24 -17.16 -26.34 37.46
N GLN A 25 -17.02 -27.61 37.08
CA GLN A 25 -17.63 -28.14 35.86
C GLN A 25 -19.16 -28.17 36.04
N ALA A 26 -19.89 -27.57 35.10
CA ALA A 26 -21.35 -27.67 35.06
C ALA A 26 -21.77 -29.11 34.65
N PRO A 27 -22.81 -29.69 35.27
CA PRO A 27 -23.25 -31.04 34.94
C PRO A 27 -23.97 -31.08 33.58
N LEU A 28 -23.27 -31.60 32.55
CA LEU A 28 -23.80 -31.82 31.20
C LEU A 28 -24.74 -33.03 31.12
N SER A 29 -25.93 -32.96 31.75
CA SER A 29 -27.01 -33.93 31.50
C SER A 29 -28.38 -33.51 32.09
N ALA A 30 -29.09 -32.57 31.46
CA ALA A 30 -30.50 -32.29 31.78
C ALA A 30 -31.29 -31.65 30.63
N GLY A 31 -31.78 -32.47 29.71
CA GLY A 31 -33.02 -32.23 28.95
C GLY A 31 -33.24 -30.88 28.27
N LEU A 32 -32.51 -30.61 27.18
CA LEU A 32 -32.99 -29.70 26.13
C LEU A 32 -33.70 -30.53 25.05
N SER A 33 -34.92 -30.13 24.70
CA SER A 33 -35.71 -30.80 23.67
C SER A 33 -35.17 -30.47 22.28
N ARG A 34 -34.94 -31.50 21.44
CA ARG A 34 -34.57 -31.31 20.05
C ARG A 34 -35.65 -30.49 19.31
N PRO A 35 -35.30 -29.46 18.54
CA PRO A 35 -36.22 -28.86 17.57
C PRO A 35 -36.71 -29.92 16.58
N THR A 36 -38.02 -29.97 16.33
CA THR A 36 -38.63 -30.87 15.33
C THR A 36 -38.79 -30.13 14.02
N VAL A 37 -37.68 -29.98 13.31
CA VAL A 37 -37.64 -29.64 11.88
C VAL A 37 -36.99 -30.84 11.20
N PRO A 38 -37.58 -31.41 10.13
CA PRO A 38 -36.92 -32.48 9.39
C PRO A 38 -35.68 -31.93 8.69
N ASP A 39 -34.59 -32.71 8.70
CA ASP A 39 -33.39 -32.40 7.93
C ASP A 39 -33.76 -32.31 6.43
N ILE A 40 -33.16 -31.35 5.73
CA ILE A 40 -33.37 -31.21 4.30
C ILE A 40 -32.63 -32.37 3.60
N THR A 41 -33.35 -33.13 2.78
CA THR A 41 -32.72 -34.18 1.98
C THR A 41 -31.98 -33.52 0.83
N GLU A 42 -30.66 -33.69 0.83
CA GLU A 42 -29.78 -33.34 -0.27
C GLU A 42 -30.08 -34.28 -1.44
N ASP A 43 -30.97 -33.83 -2.34
CA ASP A 43 -31.23 -34.54 -3.59
C ASP A 43 -29.99 -34.40 -4.48
N LYS A 44 -29.48 -35.55 -4.93
CA LYS A 44 -28.33 -35.62 -5.84
C LYS A 44 -28.63 -34.86 -7.13
N GLU A 45 -27.81 -33.86 -7.44
CA GLU A 45 -27.61 -33.41 -8.81
C GLU A 45 -26.31 -34.04 -9.34
N GLU A 46 -26.30 -34.37 -10.63
CA GLU A 46 -25.32 -35.26 -11.25
C GLU A 46 -24.05 -34.48 -11.64
N GLU A 47 -22.89 -35.15 -11.58
CA GLU A 47 -21.62 -34.62 -12.07
C GLU A 47 -21.68 -34.45 -13.61
N ASP A 48 -21.68 -33.21 -14.09
CA ASP A 48 -21.34 -32.88 -15.48
C ASP A 48 -20.24 -31.80 -15.47
N GLU A 49 -19.04 -32.18 -15.90
CA GLU A 49 -17.97 -31.25 -16.27
C GLU A 49 -18.39 -30.50 -17.55
N GLU A 50 -18.34 -29.16 -17.59
CA GLU A 50 -17.82 -28.37 -18.74
C GLU A 50 -17.90 -26.85 -18.53
N GLU A 51 -16.78 -26.19 -18.89
CA GLU A 51 -16.58 -24.81 -19.37
C GLU A 51 -17.23 -23.57 -18.71
N ALA A 52 -16.43 -22.49 -18.68
CA ALA A 52 -16.86 -21.17 -18.26
C ALA A 52 -17.83 -20.53 -19.28
N ASP A 53 -19.10 -20.37 -18.89
CA ASP A 53 -20.00 -19.40 -19.52
C ASP A 53 -20.65 -18.50 -18.45
N GLY A 54 -20.62 -17.20 -18.69
CA GLY A 54 -21.01 -16.18 -17.71
C GLY A 54 -22.51 -16.14 -17.52
N ASN A 55 -23.03 -16.97 -16.60
CA ASN A 55 -24.47 -17.14 -16.38
C ASN A 55 -25.16 -15.78 -16.20
N PRO A 56 -25.99 -15.32 -17.17
CA PRO A 56 -26.59 -13.99 -17.12
C PRO A 56 -27.52 -13.82 -15.92
N LEU A 57 -28.04 -14.93 -15.37
CA LEU A 57 -28.86 -14.93 -14.16
C LEU A 57 -28.03 -14.64 -12.91
N HIS A 58 -26.78 -15.11 -12.83
CA HIS A 58 -25.88 -14.83 -11.70
C HIS A 58 -25.42 -13.36 -11.74
N ASN A 59 -24.96 -12.88 -12.90
CA ASN A 59 -24.58 -11.47 -13.06
C ASN A 59 -25.79 -10.52 -12.91
N ALA A 60 -26.97 -10.90 -13.38
CA ALA A 60 -28.19 -10.14 -13.11
C ALA A 60 -28.62 -10.22 -11.64
N MET A 61 -28.34 -11.32 -10.93
CA MET A 61 -28.62 -11.44 -9.49
C MET A 61 -27.65 -10.58 -8.67
N LEU A 62 -26.35 -10.54 -9.03
CA LEU A 62 -25.36 -9.64 -8.44
C LEU A 62 -25.73 -8.17 -8.70
N GLY A 63 -26.06 -7.81 -9.95
CA GLY A 63 -26.53 -6.48 -10.32
C GLY A 63 -27.89 -6.11 -9.70
N MET A 64 -28.79 -7.07 -9.46
CA MET A 64 -30.02 -6.84 -8.68
C MET A 64 -29.75 -6.70 -7.18
N VAL A 65 -28.72 -7.35 -6.63
CA VAL A 65 -28.31 -7.20 -5.23
C VAL A 65 -27.64 -5.83 -5.05
N GLN A 66 -26.68 -5.47 -5.88
CA GLN A 66 -26.07 -4.14 -5.92
C GLN A 66 -27.12 -3.03 -6.15
N GLY A 67 -28.00 -3.19 -7.14
CA GLY A 67 -29.08 -2.24 -7.41
C GLY A 67 -30.10 -2.10 -6.28
N LYS A 68 -30.47 -3.20 -5.61
CA LYS A 68 -31.36 -3.16 -4.43
C LYS A 68 -30.66 -2.59 -3.19
N LEU A 69 -29.36 -2.84 -3.03
CA LEU A 69 -28.54 -2.25 -1.98
C LEU A 69 -28.45 -0.74 -2.18
N ALA A 70 -28.14 -0.27 -3.39
CA ALA A 70 -28.13 1.15 -3.76
C ALA A 70 -29.48 1.84 -3.48
N ASP A 71 -30.61 1.19 -3.80
CA ASP A 71 -31.95 1.69 -3.49
C ASP A 71 -32.31 1.64 -1.98
N LEU A 72 -31.53 0.91 -1.17
CA LEU A 72 -31.62 0.83 0.30
C LEU A 72 -30.67 1.79 1.02
N VAL A 73 -29.58 2.25 0.40
CA VAL A 73 -28.65 3.21 1.00
C VAL A 73 -29.42 4.48 1.36
N GLY A 74 -29.41 4.84 2.64
CA GLY A 74 -30.11 6.01 3.17
C GLY A 74 -31.64 5.91 3.23
N ARG A 75 -32.27 4.86 2.69
CA ARG A 75 -33.72 4.63 2.83
C ARG A 75 -34.00 3.65 3.96
N SER A 76 -34.75 4.11 4.96
CA SER A 76 -35.29 3.20 5.98
C SER A 76 -36.15 2.12 5.32
N SER A 77 -35.93 0.86 5.69
CA SER A 77 -36.49 -0.32 5.04
C SER A 77 -37.99 -0.54 5.28
N GLY A 78 -38.74 0.51 5.64
CA GLY A 78 -40.12 0.48 6.13
C GLY A 78 -40.28 -0.16 7.52
N TYR A 79 -39.34 -1.01 7.92
CA TYR A 79 -39.32 -1.71 9.22
C TYR A 79 -39.23 -0.72 10.38
N ILE A 80 -38.29 0.22 10.33
CA ILE A 80 -38.04 1.19 11.41
C ILE A 80 -39.28 2.09 11.60
N GLU A 81 -39.99 2.44 10.53
CA GLU A 81 -41.21 3.23 10.54
C GLU A 81 -42.43 2.45 11.05
N GLN A 82 -42.40 1.12 11.00
CA GLN A 82 -43.45 0.25 11.55
C GLN A 82 -43.23 -0.07 13.04
N LEU A 83 -42.04 0.18 13.59
CA LEU A 83 -41.76 -0.06 15.02
C LEU A 83 -42.68 0.76 15.95
N PRO A 84 -43.07 0.20 17.12
CA PRO A 84 -43.76 0.95 18.17
C PRO A 84 -42.97 2.19 18.62
N VAL A 85 -43.69 3.20 19.12
CA VAL A 85 -43.09 4.50 19.53
C VAL A 85 -42.07 4.29 20.64
N GLU A 86 -42.30 3.35 21.54
CA GLU A 86 -41.39 2.96 22.61
C GLU A 86 -40.06 2.44 22.06
N VAL A 87 -40.10 1.59 21.04
CA VAL A 87 -38.91 1.03 20.39
C VAL A 87 -38.17 2.10 19.60
N LYS A 88 -38.88 2.95 18.85
CA LYS A 88 -38.29 4.12 18.16
C LYS A 88 -37.56 5.05 19.13
N ARG A 89 -38.15 5.32 20.31
CA ARG A 89 -37.49 6.12 21.36
C ARG A 89 -36.22 5.45 21.88
N SER A 90 -36.17 4.12 21.96
CA SER A 90 -34.94 3.39 22.26
C SER A 90 -33.90 3.49 21.14
N VAL A 91 -34.30 3.44 19.87
CA VAL A 91 -33.40 3.66 18.72
C VAL A 91 -32.81 5.07 18.74
N GLU A 92 -33.61 6.11 18.98
CA GLU A 92 -33.10 7.48 19.14
C GLU A 92 -32.18 7.63 20.36
N ALA A 93 -32.46 6.91 21.47
CA ALA A 93 -31.55 6.85 22.61
C ALA A 93 -30.21 6.17 22.27
N LEU A 94 -30.22 5.11 21.46
CA LEU A 94 -29.01 4.44 20.98
C LEU A 94 -28.19 5.33 20.04
N LYS A 95 -28.83 6.09 19.13
CA LYS A 95 -28.13 7.14 18.35
C LYS A 95 -27.45 8.17 19.27
N GLY A 96 -28.12 8.55 20.37
CA GLY A 96 -27.53 9.42 21.40
C GLY A 96 -26.36 8.80 22.18
N VAL A 97 -26.26 7.46 22.23
CA VAL A 97 -25.06 6.75 22.74
C VAL A 97 -23.97 6.73 21.68
N GLN A 98 -24.30 6.48 20.41
CA GLN A 98 -23.35 6.52 19.30
C GLN A 98 -22.62 7.87 19.19
N ILE A 99 -23.32 8.99 19.38
CA ILE A 99 -22.69 10.33 19.41
C ILE A 99 -21.55 10.39 20.44
N LYS A 100 -21.73 9.82 21.64
CA LYS A 100 -20.69 9.79 22.69
C LYS A 100 -19.54 8.84 22.35
N GLN A 101 -19.81 7.76 21.62
CA GLN A 101 -18.78 6.88 21.09
C GLN A 101 -17.93 7.61 20.03
N ASN A 102 -18.57 8.34 19.13
CA ASN A 102 -17.90 9.17 18.13
C ASN A 102 -17.07 10.29 18.78
N GLU A 103 -17.58 10.95 19.84
CA GLU A 103 -16.82 11.93 20.64
C GLU A 103 -15.54 11.31 21.25
N LEU A 104 -15.65 10.07 21.76
CA LEU A 104 -14.52 9.34 22.34
C LEU A 104 -13.50 8.89 21.28
N GLN A 105 -13.96 8.41 20.12
CA GLN A 105 -13.10 8.07 18.98
C GLN A 105 -12.37 9.31 18.43
N ASN A 106 -13.06 10.44 18.29
CA ASN A 106 -12.46 11.74 17.93
C ASN A 106 -11.34 12.13 18.92
N LYS A 107 -11.54 11.91 20.22
CA LYS A 107 -10.51 12.17 21.24
C LYS A 107 -9.33 11.21 21.11
N TYR A 108 -9.58 9.92 20.91
CA TYR A 108 -8.55 8.90 20.71
C TYR A 108 -7.66 9.21 19.50
N LYS A 109 -8.22 9.48 18.32
CA LYS A 109 -7.43 9.78 17.11
C LYS A 109 -6.65 11.09 17.22
N ARG A 110 -7.16 12.10 17.94
CA ARG A 110 -6.39 13.30 18.27
C ARG A 110 -5.21 12.99 19.20
N GLU A 111 -5.37 12.07 20.15
CA GLU A 111 -4.26 11.60 21.00
C GLU A 111 -3.23 10.75 20.21
N CYS A 112 -3.66 9.95 19.23
CA CYS A 112 -2.78 9.28 18.27
C CYS A 112 -1.93 10.29 17.47
N LEU A 113 -2.56 11.31 16.87
CA LEU A 113 -1.85 12.33 16.09
C LEU A 113 -0.80 13.10 16.93
N GLU A 114 -1.11 13.42 18.20
CA GLU A 114 -0.12 14.04 19.09
C GLU A 114 1.00 13.07 19.52
N LEU A 115 0.73 11.75 19.54
CA LEU A 115 1.74 10.71 19.74
C LEU A 115 2.64 10.57 18.51
N GLU A 116 2.08 10.53 17.30
CA GLU A 116 2.80 10.51 16.03
C GLU A 116 3.73 11.72 15.91
N LYS A 117 3.24 12.94 16.17
CA LYS A 117 4.06 14.16 16.26
C LYS A 117 5.25 14.01 17.21
N LYS A 118 5.00 13.52 18.42
CA LYS A 118 6.05 13.29 19.43
C LYS A 118 7.10 12.30 18.94
N TYR A 119 6.71 11.19 18.31
CA TYR A 119 7.65 10.21 17.79
C TYR A 119 8.37 10.70 16.53
N LEU A 120 7.74 11.53 15.70
CA LEU A 120 8.42 12.22 14.59
C LEU A 120 9.56 13.11 15.10
N GLU A 121 9.36 13.89 16.18
CA GLU A 121 10.44 14.67 16.80
C GLU A 121 11.59 13.80 17.31
N LEU A 122 11.28 12.61 17.86
CA LEU A 122 12.29 11.63 18.31
C LEU A 122 13.03 10.96 17.14
N SER A 123 12.38 10.82 15.97
CA SER A 123 12.95 10.24 14.75
C SER A 123 13.79 11.25 13.95
N LYS A 124 13.54 12.56 14.06
CA LYS A 124 14.31 13.60 13.33
C LYS A 124 15.84 13.49 13.46
N PRO A 125 16.45 13.22 14.64
CA PRO A 125 17.89 13.00 14.74
C PRO A 125 18.39 11.80 13.93
N LEU A 126 17.61 10.72 13.85
CA LEU A 126 17.93 9.53 13.06
C LEU A 126 17.85 9.84 11.56
N TYR A 127 16.81 10.55 11.12
CA TYR A 127 16.70 11.01 9.74
C TYR A 127 17.83 11.98 9.38
N GLN A 128 18.19 12.92 10.25
CA GLN A 128 19.36 13.81 10.06
C GLN A 128 20.67 13.02 9.92
N ARG A 129 20.86 11.96 10.73
CA ARG A 129 22.02 11.08 10.62
C ARG A 129 22.03 10.33 9.28
N ARG A 130 20.89 9.77 8.87
CA ARG A 130 20.70 9.13 7.56
C ARG A 130 21.04 10.08 6.41
N ILE A 131 20.54 11.31 6.42
CA ILE A 131 20.80 12.32 5.38
C ILE A 131 22.29 12.66 5.30
N ALA A 132 22.96 12.82 6.44
CA ALA A 132 24.40 13.12 6.48
C ALA A 132 25.26 11.98 5.89
N ILE A 133 24.84 10.72 6.06
CA ILE A 133 25.48 9.55 5.44
C ILE A 133 25.18 9.52 3.92
N ILE A 134 23.92 9.66 3.51
CA ILE A 134 23.52 9.67 2.09
C ILE A 134 24.27 10.76 1.31
N LYS A 135 24.44 11.95 1.88
CA LYS A 135 25.16 13.07 1.24
C LYS A 135 26.68 12.93 1.26
N GLY A 136 27.24 12.01 2.04
CA GLY A 136 28.67 11.93 2.32
C GLY A 136 29.19 13.07 3.21
N ASP A 137 28.31 13.89 3.81
CA ASP A 137 28.67 14.98 4.73
C ASP A 137 29.29 14.44 6.03
N ALA A 138 28.97 13.19 6.40
CA ALA A 138 29.57 12.49 7.53
C ALA A 138 29.80 11.01 7.20
N ALA A 139 30.95 10.47 7.61
CA ALA A 139 31.22 9.05 7.55
C ALA A 139 30.30 8.26 8.51
N PRO A 140 29.91 7.01 8.18
CA PRO A 140 29.35 6.06 9.14
C PRO A 140 30.31 5.79 10.30
N THR A 141 29.79 5.46 11.47
CA THR A 141 30.63 4.99 12.60
C THR A 141 30.86 3.49 12.53
N GLU A 142 31.89 2.99 13.23
CA GLU A 142 32.12 1.54 13.37
C GLU A 142 30.91 0.83 14.00
N GLU A 143 30.25 1.46 14.97
CA GLU A 143 29.04 0.94 15.63
C GLU A 143 27.83 0.84 14.67
N GLU A 144 27.66 1.82 13.78
CA GLU A 144 26.60 1.80 12.76
C GLU A 144 26.85 0.72 11.71
N ILE A 145 28.11 0.52 11.31
CA ILE A 145 28.50 -0.54 10.38
C ILE A 145 28.28 -1.91 11.04
N GLU A 146 28.80 -2.15 12.25
CA GLU A 146 28.63 -3.43 12.95
C GLU A 146 27.14 -3.78 13.18
N ALA A 147 26.32 -2.78 13.50
CA ALA A 147 24.87 -2.96 13.62
C ALA A 147 24.20 -3.30 12.27
N GLY A 148 24.63 -2.66 11.18
CA GLY A 148 24.17 -2.93 9.82
C GLY A 148 24.57 -4.32 9.32
N GLU A 149 25.85 -4.69 9.45
CA GLU A 149 26.36 -6.03 9.09
C GLU A 149 25.64 -7.14 9.86
N LYS A 150 25.35 -6.92 11.15
CA LYS A 150 24.58 -7.85 11.98
C LYS A 150 23.13 -7.97 11.54
N GLN A 151 22.56 -6.97 10.87
CA GLN A 151 21.23 -7.08 10.26
C GLN A 151 21.32 -7.80 8.92
N SER A 152 22.26 -7.42 8.05
CA SER A 152 22.49 -8.10 6.76
C SER A 152 22.73 -9.60 6.93
N ALA A 153 23.53 -10.02 7.92
CA ALA A 153 23.81 -11.43 8.22
C ALA A 153 22.64 -12.22 8.86
N LYS A 154 21.48 -11.60 9.09
CA LYS A 154 20.21 -12.31 9.36
C LYS A 154 19.33 -12.42 8.13
N ASP A 155 19.49 -11.47 7.22
CA ASP A 155 18.67 -11.33 6.02
C ASP A 155 19.27 -12.17 4.86
N ASP A 156 20.59 -12.36 4.87
CA ASP A 156 21.37 -13.18 3.94
C ASP A 156 22.39 -14.04 4.73
N GLU A 157 22.25 -15.37 4.69
CA GLU A 157 23.17 -16.30 5.37
C GLU A 157 24.58 -16.32 4.75
N ASP A 158 24.71 -15.97 3.46
CA ASP A 158 25.97 -15.90 2.74
C ASP A 158 26.62 -14.49 2.81
N TYR A 159 26.07 -13.57 3.62
CA TYR A 159 26.56 -12.20 3.75
C TYR A 159 28.05 -12.13 4.14
N ILE A 160 28.85 -11.49 3.29
CA ILE A 160 30.29 -11.29 3.50
C ILE A 160 30.53 -9.91 4.15
N PRO A 161 31.10 -9.84 5.37
CA PRO A 161 31.44 -8.58 6.03
C PRO A 161 32.37 -7.69 5.19
N LEU A 162 32.15 -6.39 5.29
CA LEU A 162 32.84 -5.37 4.52
C LEU A 162 34.29 -5.17 5.00
N PRO A 163 35.21 -4.74 4.11
CA PRO A 163 36.55 -4.36 4.51
C PRO A 163 36.53 -3.19 5.52
N LYS A 164 37.22 -3.36 6.65
CA LYS A 164 37.30 -2.33 7.72
C LYS A 164 38.03 -1.04 7.30
N GLU A 165 38.80 -1.09 6.22
CA GLU A 165 39.47 0.08 5.64
C GLU A 165 38.82 0.42 4.29
N ALA A 166 38.19 1.59 4.23
CA ALA A 166 37.61 2.17 3.03
C ALA A 166 38.23 3.56 2.75
N PRO A 167 38.24 4.04 1.50
CA PRO A 167 38.56 5.43 1.19
C PRO A 167 37.54 6.40 1.83
N ALA A 168 37.83 7.71 1.72
CA ALA A 168 37.01 8.79 2.30
C ALA A 168 35.50 8.65 2.01
N PRO A 169 34.62 9.13 2.91
CA PRO A 169 33.17 8.99 2.77
C PRO A 169 32.68 9.48 1.41
N CYS A 170 31.85 8.65 0.77
CA CYS A 170 31.24 8.91 -0.51
C CYS A 170 29.74 9.11 -0.31
N ALA A 171 29.14 10.03 -1.05
CA ALA A 171 27.69 10.12 -1.15
C ALA A 171 27.12 8.84 -1.77
N ILE A 172 25.89 8.48 -1.40
CA ILE A 172 25.12 7.40 -2.03
C ILE A 172 24.35 8.03 -3.21
N PRO A 173 24.76 7.78 -4.47
CA PRO A 173 24.11 8.39 -5.62
C PRO A 173 22.68 7.88 -5.76
N GLU A 174 21.78 8.76 -6.21
CA GLU A 174 20.42 8.40 -6.65
C GLU A 174 19.54 7.71 -5.59
N PHE A 175 19.94 7.73 -4.30
CA PHE A 175 19.28 7.01 -3.19
C PHE A 175 17.75 7.12 -3.19
N TRP A 176 17.22 8.35 -3.27
CA TRP A 176 15.77 8.56 -3.26
C TRP A 176 15.10 8.20 -4.58
N LEU A 177 15.78 8.33 -5.73
CA LEU A 177 15.24 7.85 -7.00
C LEU A 177 15.08 6.34 -6.96
N THR A 178 16.12 5.60 -6.56
CA THR A 178 16.06 4.13 -6.42
C THR A 178 15.01 3.70 -5.40
N ALA A 179 14.95 4.34 -4.23
CA ALA A 179 13.93 4.01 -3.22
C ALA A 179 12.49 4.27 -3.71
N LEU A 180 12.23 5.34 -4.47
CA LEU A 180 10.91 5.61 -5.04
C LEU A 180 10.57 4.67 -6.20
N GLN A 181 11.56 4.24 -7.00
CA GLN A 181 11.37 3.27 -8.09
C GLN A 181 11.10 1.85 -7.61
N ASN A 182 11.58 1.48 -6.41
CA ASN A 182 11.32 0.17 -5.81
C ASN A 182 10.00 0.13 -5.01
N HIS A 183 9.15 1.16 -5.11
CA HIS A 183 7.82 1.16 -4.51
C HIS A 183 6.76 0.99 -5.61
N ILE A 184 5.92 -0.04 -5.49
CA ILE A 184 5.01 -0.52 -6.55
C ILE A 184 4.18 0.64 -7.13
N GLY A 185 3.38 1.33 -6.32
CA GLY A 185 2.53 2.44 -6.78
C GLY A 185 3.26 3.73 -7.23
N LEU A 186 4.57 3.83 -7.02
CA LEU A 186 5.37 5.00 -7.44
C LEU A 186 6.22 4.73 -8.68
N GLN A 187 6.61 3.47 -8.91
CA GLN A 187 7.36 3.04 -10.08
C GLN A 187 6.63 3.46 -11.37
N ASP A 188 5.32 3.21 -11.45
CA ASP A 188 4.51 3.46 -12.63
C ASP A 188 4.27 4.95 -12.91
N LEU A 189 4.36 5.80 -11.88
CA LEU A 189 4.30 7.26 -12.03
C LEU A 189 5.63 7.88 -12.48
N ILE A 190 6.76 7.21 -12.25
CA ILE A 190 8.10 7.73 -12.56
C ILE A 190 8.47 7.38 -13.99
N THR A 191 8.27 8.33 -14.91
CA THR A 191 8.68 8.16 -16.30
C THR A 191 10.19 8.31 -16.46
N GLU A 192 10.76 7.75 -17.55
CA GLU A 192 12.19 7.89 -17.87
C GLU A 192 12.65 9.36 -17.88
N ARG A 193 11.77 10.29 -18.31
CA ARG A 193 12.01 11.74 -18.34
C ARG A 193 12.16 12.34 -16.93
N ASP A 194 11.44 11.80 -15.95
CA ASP A 194 11.44 12.28 -14.56
C ASP A 194 12.70 11.87 -13.81
N THR A 195 13.29 10.71 -14.16
CA THR A 195 14.55 10.22 -13.56
C THR A 195 15.64 11.28 -13.58
N GLY A 196 15.77 12.06 -14.66
CA GLY A 196 16.76 13.11 -14.81
C GLY A 196 16.65 14.22 -13.75
N ALA A 197 15.43 14.57 -13.33
CA ALA A 197 15.18 15.52 -12.25
C ALA A 197 15.25 14.86 -10.87
N LEU A 198 14.74 13.62 -10.74
CA LEU A 198 14.75 12.86 -9.48
C LEU A 198 16.15 12.45 -9.02
N LYS A 199 17.14 12.32 -9.91
CA LYS A 199 18.57 12.20 -9.56
C LYS A 199 19.08 13.34 -8.66
N HIS A 200 18.42 14.50 -8.69
CA HIS A 200 18.74 15.65 -7.85
C HIS A 200 18.00 15.66 -6.49
N LEU A 201 17.09 14.71 -6.23
CA LEU A 201 16.37 14.59 -4.97
C LEU A 201 17.31 14.12 -3.85
N THR A 202 17.49 14.95 -2.84
CA THR A 202 18.46 14.71 -1.75
C THR A 202 17.84 14.30 -0.43
N ASP A 203 16.54 14.55 -0.24
CA ASP A 203 15.83 14.30 1.02
C ASP A 203 14.31 14.31 0.79
N ILE A 204 13.58 13.49 1.55
CA ILE A 204 12.13 13.52 1.67
C ILE A 204 11.79 13.59 3.16
N ARG A 205 11.04 14.63 3.56
CA ARG A 205 10.74 14.94 4.97
C ARG A 205 9.26 14.93 5.24
N LEU A 206 8.86 14.29 6.33
CA LEU A 206 7.53 14.42 6.91
C LEU A 206 7.49 15.58 7.93
N SER A 207 6.38 16.31 7.95
CA SER A 207 6.04 17.28 8.99
C SER A 207 4.53 17.30 9.20
N TYR A 208 4.05 17.34 10.43
CA TYR A 208 2.63 17.52 10.71
C TYR A 208 2.26 19.01 10.72
N LEU A 209 1.00 19.32 10.39
CA LEU A 209 0.49 20.69 10.46
C LEU A 209 0.23 21.09 11.92
N ASP A 210 0.81 22.22 12.31
CA ASP A 210 0.64 22.79 13.65
C ASP A 210 -0.70 23.54 13.76
N ASN A 211 -1.59 23.03 14.60
CA ASN A 211 -2.90 23.64 14.92
C ASN A 211 -2.80 24.94 15.78
N LEU A 212 -1.69 25.67 15.70
CA LEU A 212 -1.35 26.78 16.61
C LEU A 212 -1.99 28.13 16.24
N SER A 213 -2.49 28.30 15.02
CA SER A 213 -3.29 29.45 14.61
C SER A 213 -4.79 29.13 14.62
N GLN A 214 -5.51 29.65 15.62
CA GLN A 214 -6.94 29.38 15.92
C GLN A 214 -7.98 29.84 14.87
N LEU A 215 -7.61 29.96 13.59
CA LEU A 215 -8.51 30.48 12.54
C LEU A 215 -8.70 29.54 11.34
N ASP A 216 -7.88 28.49 11.20
CA ASP A 216 -8.06 27.46 10.16
C ASP A 216 -7.38 26.13 10.58
N THR A 217 -7.79 25.58 11.72
CA THR A 217 -7.16 24.42 12.37
C THR A 217 -7.68 23.08 11.83
N LYS A 218 -7.43 22.80 10.54
CA LYS A 218 -7.56 21.43 10.00
C LYS A 218 -6.25 20.67 10.26
N PRO A 219 -6.29 19.49 10.92
CA PRO A 219 -5.11 18.65 11.06
C PRO A 219 -4.67 18.12 9.69
N GLY A 220 -3.45 17.59 9.62
CA GLY A 220 -2.89 17.11 8.36
C GLY A 220 -1.37 16.98 8.44
N PHE A 221 -0.77 16.61 7.32
CA PHE A 221 0.68 16.47 7.18
C PHE A 221 1.18 17.05 5.86
N LYS A 222 2.49 17.25 5.80
CA LYS A 222 3.19 17.81 4.67
C LYS A 222 4.48 17.05 4.41
N ILE A 223 4.60 16.55 3.19
CA ILE A 223 5.80 15.93 2.63
C ILE A 223 6.60 17.01 1.91
N THR A 224 7.89 17.11 2.22
CA THR A 224 8.82 18.08 1.62
C THR A 224 9.96 17.35 0.92
N PHE A 225 10.01 17.47 -0.40
CA PHE A 225 11.06 16.94 -1.27
C PHE A 225 12.14 18.01 -1.46
N VAL A 226 13.40 17.71 -1.11
CA VAL A 226 14.50 18.67 -1.15
C VAL A 226 15.46 18.34 -2.28
N PHE A 227 15.50 19.20 -3.29
CA PHE A 227 16.33 19.04 -4.48
C PHE A 227 17.64 19.83 -4.38
N SER A 228 18.70 19.25 -4.92
CA SER A 228 19.92 19.99 -5.24
C SER A 228 19.68 20.90 -6.46
N PRO A 229 20.50 21.96 -6.66
CA PRO A 229 20.44 22.78 -7.85
C PRO A 229 20.55 21.94 -9.13
N ASN A 230 19.49 21.98 -9.94
CA ASN A 230 19.30 21.11 -11.10
C ASN A 230 19.00 21.94 -12.38
N GLU A 231 18.95 21.30 -13.54
CA GLU A 231 18.66 21.98 -14.80
C GLU A 231 17.16 22.10 -15.15
N TYR A 232 16.26 21.51 -14.35
CA TYR A 232 14.85 21.36 -14.69
C TYR A 232 13.96 22.48 -14.15
N PHE A 233 14.14 22.85 -12.88
CA PHE A 233 13.36 23.88 -12.21
C PHE A 233 14.20 24.74 -11.25
N GLU A 234 13.61 25.83 -10.76
CA GLU A 234 14.24 26.75 -9.80
C GLU A 234 13.97 26.42 -8.33
N ASN A 235 12.97 25.58 -8.04
CA ASN A 235 12.60 25.20 -6.67
C ASN A 235 13.72 24.37 -6.01
N GLU A 236 14.18 24.80 -4.83
CA GLU A 236 15.02 23.97 -3.94
C GLU A 236 14.17 22.93 -3.18
N THR A 237 12.90 23.23 -2.94
CA THR A 237 11.95 22.34 -2.27
C THR A 237 10.62 22.31 -3.00
N LEU A 238 10.05 21.11 -3.15
CA LEU A 238 8.67 20.88 -3.55
C LEU A 238 7.91 20.29 -2.37
N GLU A 239 6.78 20.89 -2.03
CA GLU A 239 5.95 20.47 -0.90
C GLU A 239 4.60 19.92 -1.37
N LYS A 240 4.14 18.85 -0.74
CA LYS A 240 2.79 18.29 -0.89
C LYS A 240 2.15 18.24 0.50
N THR A 241 1.01 18.91 0.65
CA THR A 241 0.29 19.04 1.92
C THR A 241 -1.06 18.37 1.81
N TYR A 242 -1.37 17.48 2.75
CA TYR A 242 -2.68 16.85 2.87
C TYR A 242 -3.39 17.40 4.10
N TYR A 243 -4.63 17.85 3.90
CA TYR A 243 -5.50 18.30 4.96
C TYR A 243 -6.52 17.21 5.27
N TYR A 244 -6.69 16.91 6.55
CA TYR A 244 -7.77 16.08 7.06
C TYR A 244 -8.98 16.95 7.40
N GLN A 245 -10.16 16.32 7.46
CA GLN A 245 -11.37 16.93 7.96
C GLN A 245 -11.25 17.22 9.48
N ALA A 246 -12.02 18.19 9.97
CA ALA A 246 -11.94 18.62 11.38
C ALA A 246 -12.57 17.60 12.36
N GLU A 247 -13.50 16.81 11.85
CA GLU A 247 -14.14 15.69 12.53
C GLU A 247 -13.64 14.39 11.89
N VAL A 248 -13.48 13.37 12.73
CA VAL A 248 -13.14 12.01 12.31
C VAL A 248 -14.33 11.41 11.56
N GLY A 249 -14.07 10.71 10.44
CA GLY A 249 -15.07 10.12 9.57
C GLY A 249 -15.86 8.99 10.23
N TYR A 250 -16.87 8.47 9.52
CA TYR A 250 -17.80 7.46 10.06
C TYR A 250 -17.12 6.21 10.65
N PHE A 251 -16.03 5.74 10.02
CA PHE A 251 -15.28 4.56 10.46
C PHE A 251 -14.37 4.80 11.67
N GLY A 252 -14.22 6.05 12.11
CA GLY A 252 -13.34 6.40 13.23
C GLY A 252 -11.93 6.82 12.83
N ASP A 253 -11.67 7.08 11.54
CA ASP A 253 -10.38 7.57 11.01
C ASP A 253 -10.45 8.99 10.45
N PHE A 254 -9.29 9.64 10.29
CA PHE A 254 -9.21 10.98 9.69
C PHE A 254 -9.54 10.88 8.19
N ALA A 255 -10.69 11.43 7.79
CA ALA A 255 -11.03 11.56 6.38
C ALA A 255 -10.21 12.69 5.74
N TYR A 256 -9.82 12.54 4.47
CA TYR A 256 -9.19 13.61 3.71
C TYR A 256 -10.18 14.73 3.35
N ASP A 257 -9.67 15.96 3.32
CA ASP A 257 -10.39 17.18 2.95
C ASP A 257 -9.93 17.69 1.58
N ARG A 258 -8.61 17.77 1.38
CA ARG A 258 -7.96 18.12 0.10
C ARG A 258 -6.45 17.89 0.16
N ALA A 259 -5.85 17.68 -1.01
CA ALA A 259 -4.42 17.84 -1.23
C ALA A 259 -4.08 19.26 -1.76
N VAL A 260 -2.89 19.76 -1.43
CA VAL A 260 -2.31 21.00 -1.97
C VAL A 260 -0.84 20.76 -2.30
N GLY A 261 -0.48 20.81 -3.57
CA GLY A 261 0.90 20.70 -4.04
C GLY A 261 1.60 22.05 -4.24
N THR A 262 2.81 22.01 -4.79
CA THR A 262 3.67 23.17 -5.03
C THR A 262 3.79 23.48 -6.52
N GLU A 263 3.56 24.73 -6.92
CA GLU A 263 3.83 25.18 -8.28
C GLU A 263 5.33 25.07 -8.62
N ILE A 264 5.63 24.25 -9.64
CA ILE A 264 6.99 24.01 -10.11
C ILE A 264 7.40 25.10 -11.10
N LYS A 265 8.47 25.83 -10.75
CA LYS A 265 9.07 26.88 -11.60
C LYS A 265 10.01 26.25 -12.60
N TRP A 266 9.42 25.62 -13.61
CA TRP A 266 10.14 24.98 -14.72
C TRP A 266 11.03 25.98 -15.46
N LYS A 267 12.24 25.56 -15.77
CA LYS A 267 13.17 26.28 -16.65
C LYS A 267 12.75 26.14 -18.11
N GLU A 268 13.29 27.01 -18.96
CA GLU A 268 12.95 27.02 -20.39
C GLU A 268 13.13 25.63 -21.00
N ASP A 269 12.06 25.11 -21.58
CA ASP A 269 11.99 23.83 -22.30
C ASP A 269 12.26 22.58 -21.46
N LYS A 270 12.09 22.68 -20.13
CA LYS A 270 12.30 21.59 -19.16
C LYS A 270 11.05 21.16 -18.40
N ASP A 271 9.87 21.69 -18.73
CA ASP A 271 8.59 21.26 -18.16
C ASP A 271 8.28 19.80 -18.51
N LEU A 272 8.39 18.89 -17.53
CA LEU A 272 8.20 17.45 -17.73
C LEU A 272 6.70 17.07 -17.79
N THR A 273 5.83 17.86 -17.16
CA THR A 273 4.37 17.67 -17.16
C THR A 273 3.73 17.95 -18.52
N LYS A 274 4.48 18.50 -19.48
CA LYS A 274 3.95 18.90 -20.81
C LYS A 274 4.88 18.52 -21.95
N GLU A 275 4.32 17.89 -22.98
CA GLU A 275 4.98 17.74 -24.28
C GLU A 275 4.62 18.90 -25.21
N PHE A 276 5.59 19.35 -26.02
CA PHE A 276 5.44 20.53 -26.87
C PHE A 276 5.49 20.21 -28.37
N GLU A 277 4.32 20.13 -29.00
CA GLU A 277 4.22 20.00 -30.46
C GLU A 277 4.59 21.30 -31.18
N ILE A 278 5.63 21.26 -32.01
CA ILE A 278 6.08 22.39 -32.83
C ILE A 278 5.42 22.33 -34.23
N LYS A 279 4.28 23.02 -34.41
CA LYS A 279 3.55 23.07 -35.68
C LYS A 279 3.88 24.35 -36.48
N LYS A 280 4.44 24.17 -37.69
CA LYS A 280 4.72 25.26 -38.64
C LYS A 280 3.43 25.68 -39.35
N GLN A 281 2.82 26.78 -38.93
CA GLN A 281 1.64 27.36 -39.57
C GLN A 281 2.04 28.36 -40.65
N ARG A 282 1.65 28.11 -41.91
CA ARG A 282 1.81 29.05 -43.03
C ARG A 282 0.50 29.80 -43.25
N ASN A 283 0.53 31.13 -43.12
CA ASN A 283 -0.64 31.95 -43.42
C ASN A 283 -0.92 31.92 -44.93
N LYS A 284 -2.09 31.40 -45.32
CA LYS A 284 -2.50 31.20 -46.72
C LYS A 284 -2.51 32.51 -47.55
N ASN A 285 -2.78 33.66 -46.91
CA ASN A 285 -2.93 34.94 -47.60
C ASN A 285 -1.63 35.74 -47.66
N THR A 286 -0.77 35.66 -46.63
CA THR A 286 0.47 36.46 -46.55
C THR A 286 1.75 35.66 -46.80
N ASN A 287 1.64 34.34 -47.02
CA ASN A 287 2.76 33.40 -47.18
C ASN A 287 3.80 33.37 -46.05
N ARG A 288 3.62 34.13 -44.97
CA ARG A 288 4.49 34.08 -43.79
C ARG A 288 4.25 32.79 -43.02
N THR A 289 5.34 32.12 -42.66
CA THR A 289 5.34 30.95 -41.79
C THR A 289 5.60 31.40 -40.35
N ARG A 290 4.71 31.06 -39.42
CA ARG A 290 4.90 31.18 -37.97
C ARG A 290 5.08 29.78 -37.39
N VAL A 291 6.05 29.61 -36.51
CA VAL A 291 6.14 28.42 -35.67
C VAL A 291 5.20 28.61 -34.48
N VAL A 292 4.27 27.68 -34.28
CA VAL A 292 3.35 27.65 -33.14
C VAL A 292 3.67 26.40 -32.34
N ARG A 293 4.03 26.61 -31.07
CA ARG A 293 4.27 25.55 -30.10
C ARG A 293 2.99 25.34 -29.31
N LYS A 294 2.43 24.13 -29.35
CA LYS A 294 1.26 23.74 -28.55
C LYS A 294 1.72 22.76 -27.47
N ALA A 295 1.51 23.12 -26.21
CA ALA A 295 1.67 22.18 -25.11
C ALA A 295 0.50 21.18 -25.07
N ARG A 296 0.78 19.94 -24.69
CA ARG A 296 -0.19 18.92 -24.25
C ARG A 296 0.25 18.46 -22.86
N PRO A 297 -0.67 18.25 -21.90
CA PRO A 297 -0.36 17.50 -20.69
C PRO A 297 0.18 16.10 -21.03
N THR A 298 1.06 15.58 -20.18
CA THR A 298 1.63 14.22 -20.30
C THR A 298 1.90 13.65 -18.93
N GLU A 299 1.87 12.32 -18.82
CA GLU A 299 2.28 11.61 -17.62
C GLU A 299 3.71 11.94 -17.20
N SER A 300 3.85 12.23 -15.91
CA SER A 300 5.07 12.63 -15.23
C SER A 300 4.81 12.54 -13.73
N PHE A 301 5.77 12.00 -12.98
CA PHE A 301 5.73 11.99 -11.51
C PHE A 301 5.43 13.39 -10.92
N PHE A 302 5.88 14.45 -11.59
CA PHE A 302 5.70 15.83 -11.11
C PHE A 302 4.24 16.32 -11.16
N ASN A 303 3.32 15.58 -11.81
CA ASN A 303 1.88 15.81 -11.69
C ASN A 303 1.38 15.64 -10.25
N PHE A 304 2.07 14.85 -9.40
CA PHE A 304 1.80 14.71 -7.96
C PHE A 304 1.81 16.05 -7.19
N PHE A 305 2.52 17.07 -7.68
CA PHE A 305 2.54 18.43 -7.10
C PHE A 305 1.42 19.34 -7.65
N SER A 306 0.56 18.83 -8.53
CA SER A 306 -0.66 19.46 -9.04
C SER A 306 -1.84 18.49 -8.82
N PRO A 307 -2.19 18.21 -7.56
CA PRO A 307 -3.16 17.15 -7.24
C PRO A 307 -4.52 17.41 -7.89
N PRO A 308 -5.26 16.35 -8.26
CA PRO A 308 -6.62 16.48 -8.73
C PRO A 308 -7.49 17.16 -7.67
N THR A 309 -8.36 18.08 -8.11
CA THR A 309 -9.33 18.74 -7.24
C THR A 309 -10.69 18.08 -7.43
N PRO A 310 -11.36 17.60 -6.37
CA PRO A 310 -12.71 17.09 -6.50
C PRO A 310 -13.62 18.18 -7.07
N PRO A 311 -14.55 17.84 -7.98
CA PRO A 311 -15.37 18.83 -8.64
C PRO A 311 -16.37 19.46 -7.66
N SER A 312 -16.70 20.73 -7.87
CA SER A 312 -17.70 21.41 -7.04
C SER A 312 -19.07 20.74 -7.18
N GLU A 313 -19.82 20.61 -6.08
CA GLU A 313 -21.19 20.08 -6.07
C GLU A 313 -22.08 20.72 -7.16
N ASP A 314 -21.92 22.02 -7.41
CA ASP A 314 -22.63 22.75 -8.49
C ASP A 314 -22.34 22.18 -9.89
N ALA A 315 -21.10 21.76 -10.19
CA ALA A 315 -20.70 21.23 -11.50
C ALA A 315 -21.26 19.81 -11.72
N ILE A 316 -21.25 18.99 -10.67
CA ILE A 316 -21.88 17.67 -10.65
C ILE A 316 -23.41 17.82 -10.83
N ALA A 317 -24.04 18.72 -10.07
CA ALA A 317 -25.48 18.97 -10.12
C ALA A 317 -25.96 19.58 -11.45
N ASN A 318 -25.11 20.34 -12.15
CA ASN A 318 -25.40 20.86 -13.49
C ASN A 318 -25.19 19.81 -14.61
N GLY A 319 -24.50 18.70 -14.32
CA GLY A 319 -24.07 17.74 -15.35
C GLY A 319 -23.02 18.31 -16.30
N ASP A 320 -22.15 19.20 -15.79
CA ASP A 320 -21.01 19.75 -16.55
C ASP A 320 -19.86 18.74 -16.69
N ILE A 321 -19.89 17.67 -15.88
CA ILE A 321 -18.99 16.52 -15.84
C ILE A 321 -19.90 15.28 -15.89
N ASP A 322 -19.55 14.27 -16.68
CA ASP A 322 -20.30 13.02 -16.74
C ASP A 322 -19.85 12.01 -15.67
N GLU A 323 -20.58 10.90 -15.54
CA GLU A 323 -20.35 9.89 -14.48
C GLU A 323 -18.99 9.21 -14.65
N GLU A 324 -18.56 8.97 -15.89
CA GLU A 324 -17.26 8.37 -16.26
C GLU A 324 -16.10 9.34 -15.93
N GLU A 325 -16.19 10.63 -16.28
CA GLU A 325 -15.17 11.64 -15.91
C GLU A 325 -15.13 11.90 -14.39
N LEU A 326 -16.24 11.71 -13.67
CA LEU A 326 -16.28 11.81 -12.21
C LEU A 326 -15.59 10.61 -11.53
N GLU A 327 -15.93 9.38 -11.93
CA GLU A 327 -15.28 8.15 -11.43
C GLU A 327 -13.76 8.20 -11.69
N GLU A 328 -13.34 8.52 -12.91
CA GLU A 328 -11.94 8.71 -13.29
C GLU A 328 -11.20 9.75 -12.42
N LEU A 329 -11.91 10.77 -11.91
CA LEU A 329 -11.33 11.83 -11.09
C LEU A 329 -11.27 11.43 -9.61
N GLU A 330 -12.24 10.66 -9.12
CA GLU A 330 -12.24 10.08 -7.78
C GLU A 330 -11.10 9.05 -7.62
N GLU A 331 -10.91 8.14 -8.59
CA GLU A 331 -9.77 7.21 -8.62
C GLU A 331 -8.41 7.92 -8.54
N LYS A 332 -8.25 9.01 -9.30
CA LYS A 332 -7.00 9.82 -9.29
C LYS A 332 -6.80 10.54 -7.95
N VAL A 333 -7.87 10.93 -7.26
CA VAL A 333 -7.81 11.54 -5.92
C VAL A 333 -7.45 10.50 -4.86
N GLU A 334 -8.03 9.30 -4.93
CA GLU A 334 -7.73 8.19 -4.01
C GLU A 334 -6.28 7.73 -4.15
N MET A 335 -5.80 7.53 -5.39
CA MET A 335 -4.41 7.20 -5.68
C MET A 335 -3.44 8.27 -5.13
N ASP A 336 -3.76 9.56 -5.29
CA ASP A 336 -2.94 10.66 -4.75
C ASP A 336 -2.86 10.66 -3.21
N TYR A 337 -3.92 10.22 -2.52
CA TYR A 337 -3.93 10.03 -1.07
C TYR A 337 -3.17 8.78 -0.63
N GLN A 338 -3.31 7.66 -1.34
CA GLN A 338 -2.60 6.42 -1.03
C GLN A 338 -1.08 6.62 -1.10
N ILE A 339 -0.58 7.22 -2.19
CA ILE A 339 0.84 7.58 -2.34
C ILE A 339 1.30 8.54 -1.24
N GLY A 340 0.40 9.41 -0.77
CA GLY A 340 0.65 10.31 0.36
C GLY A 340 0.90 9.56 1.68
N GLU A 341 0.10 8.53 1.98
CA GLU A 341 0.29 7.65 3.13
C GLU A 341 1.49 6.72 2.95
N ASP A 342 1.71 6.13 1.78
CA ASP A 342 2.87 5.27 1.50
C ASP A 342 4.18 6.02 1.72
N LEU A 343 4.27 7.28 1.25
CA LEU A 343 5.42 8.14 1.53
C LEU A 343 5.58 8.41 3.03
N LYS A 344 4.49 8.62 3.77
CA LYS A 344 4.46 8.98 5.19
C LYS A 344 4.79 7.80 6.12
N GLU A 345 4.19 6.63 5.90
CA GLU A 345 4.25 5.45 6.77
C GLU A 345 5.25 4.40 6.29
N LYS A 346 5.34 4.12 4.98
CA LYS A 346 6.26 3.12 4.42
C LYS A 346 7.62 3.75 4.07
N ILE A 347 7.69 4.65 3.10
CA ILE A 347 8.96 5.07 2.45
C ILE A 347 9.81 5.99 3.33
N ILE A 348 9.28 7.06 3.93
CA ILE A 348 10.09 7.96 4.78
C ILE A 348 10.67 7.21 6.00
N PRO A 349 9.93 6.34 6.70
CA PRO A 349 10.49 5.52 7.78
C PRO A 349 11.45 4.43 7.31
N ARG A 350 11.14 3.71 6.22
CA ARG A 350 11.89 2.53 5.73
C ARG A 350 12.71 2.77 4.44
N ALA A 351 13.13 4.00 4.19
CA ALA A 351 13.81 4.38 2.95
C ALA A 351 15.03 3.53 2.56
N ILE A 352 15.73 2.91 3.52
CA ILE A 352 16.85 2.00 3.24
C ILE A 352 16.37 0.65 2.69
N ASP A 353 15.26 0.12 3.20
CA ASP A 353 14.67 -1.15 2.78
C ASP A 353 14.07 -1.00 1.37
N TYR A 354 13.49 0.16 1.05
CA TYR A 354 13.12 0.53 -0.32
C TYR A 354 14.35 0.71 -1.21
N PHE A 355 15.42 1.37 -0.76
CA PHE A 355 16.65 1.53 -1.55
C PHE A 355 17.32 0.19 -1.91
N THR A 356 17.35 -0.77 -0.98
CA THR A 356 17.91 -2.11 -1.24
C THR A 356 16.96 -3.04 -2.00
N GLY A 357 15.68 -2.67 -2.12
CA GLY A 357 14.62 -3.50 -2.69
C GLY A 357 14.00 -4.49 -1.71
N LYS A 358 14.53 -4.62 -0.48
CA LYS A 358 14.01 -5.53 0.55
C LYS A 358 12.56 -5.23 0.94
N ALA A 359 12.12 -3.98 0.82
CA ALA A 359 10.73 -3.61 1.09
C ALA A 359 9.71 -4.40 0.23
N LEU A 360 10.08 -4.77 -1.01
CA LEU A 360 9.24 -5.56 -1.91
C LEU A 360 8.93 -6.95 -1.35
N GLU A 361 9.83 -7.55 -0.56
CA GLU A 361 9.56 -8.85 0.08
C GLU A 361 8.40 -8.74 1.08
N TYR A 362 8.30 -7.61 1.79
CA TYR A 362 7.22 -7.38 2.76
C TYR A 362 5.92 -6.96 2.06
N ASP A 363 6.00 -6.07 1.05
CA ASP A 363 4.82 -5.66 0.28
C ASP A 363 4.20 -6.87 -0.47
N LEU A 364 4.99 -7.85 -0.92
CA LEU A 364 4.49 -9.10 -1.52
C LEU A 364 3.95 -10.12 -0.49
N MET A 365 4.58 -10.24 0.68
CA MET A 365 4.05 -11.10 1.76
C MET A 365 2.72 -10.59 2.32
N GLU A 366 2.44 -9.28 2.23
CA GLU A 366 1.11 -8.72 2.54
C GLU A 366 0.03 -9.13 1.51
N GLU A 367 0.40 -9.53 0.28
CA GLU A 367 -0.55 -10.00 -0.76
C GLU A 367 -0.77 -11.53 -0.70
N ASP A 368 0.26 -12.33 -0.42
CA ASP A 368 0.14 -13.82 -0.35
C ASP A 368 -0.66 -14.32 0.87
N ASP A 369 -0.74 -13.55 1.97
CA ASP A 369 -1.51 -13.91 3.18
C ASP A 369 -3.05 -13.93 2.92
N ASP A 370 -3.53 -13.33 1.82
CA ASP A 370 -4.94 -13.36 1.40
C ASP A 370 -5.30 -14.59 0.51
N GLU A 371 -4.33 -15.37 0.01
CA GLU A 371 -4.57 -16.59 -0.80
C GLU A 371 -4.41 -17.90 0.01
N PHE A 372 -3.97 -17.84 1.27
CA PHE A 372 -3.64 -19.01 2.10
C PHE A 372 -4.79 -19.56 2.99
N GLU A 373 -6.06 -19.35 2.60
CA GLU A 373 -7.25 -19.83 3.36
C GLU A 373 -7.98 -21.05 2.73
N ASP A 374 -7.44 -21.74 1.71
CA ASP A 374 -8.14 -22.86 1.03
C ASP A 374 -7.27 -24.08 0.60
N LEU A 375 -6.22 -24.41 1.36
CA LEU A 375 -5.36 -25.61 1.21
C LEU A 375 -4.85 -26.05 2.60
N GLU A 376 -5.04 -27.27 3.13
CA GLU A 376 -5.59 -28.52 2.61
C GLU A 376 -6.49 -29.22 3.66
N ASP A 377 -7.64 -29.74 3.23
CA ASP A 377 -8.34 -30.85 3.89
C ASP A 377 -7.71 -32.16 3.37
N ASP A 378 -6.83 -32.79 4.15
CA ASP A 378 -6.14 -34.02 3.75
C ASP A 378 -6.34 -35.13 4.80
N GLU A 379 -7.45 -35.84 4.59
CA GLU A 379 -7.77 -37.24 4.88
C GLU A 379 -7.33 -37.87 6.25
N GLU A 380 -8.32 -38.19 7.09
CA GLU A 380 -8.19 -39.21 8.15
C GLU A 380 -7.98 -40.61 7.54
N ASP A 381 -6.74 -40.99 7.19
CA ASP A 381 -6.40 -42.39 6.87
C ASP A 381 -6.36 -43.23 8.16
N ASP A 382 -7.47 -43.90 8.43
CA ASP A 382 -7.76 -44.73 9.61
C ASP A 382 -6.99 -46.08 9.58
N HIS A 383 -5.67 -46.02 9.48
CA HIS A 383 -4.83 -47.20 9.30
C HIS A 383 -4.54 -47.93 10.62
N PHE A 384 -5.42 -48.88 10.96
CA PHE A 384 -5.20 -49.85 12.02
C PHE A 384 -3.85 -50.60 11.83
N GLU A 385 -2.97 -50.52 12.83
CA GLU A 385 -1.86 -51.47 12.99
C GLU A 385 -2.42 -52.80 13.54
N ASP A 386 -2.37 -53.87 12.73
CA ASP A 386 -2.43 -55.26 13.23
C ASP A 386 -1.09 -55.96 12.94
N ASP A 387 -0.75 -56.89 13.81
CA ASP A 387 0.58 -57.47 13.99
C ASP A 387 0.84 -58.67 13.03
N ASP A 388 2.05 -59.22 13.14
CA ASP A 388 2.47 -60.57 12.72
C ASP A 388 2.81 -60.87 11.23
N SER A 389 4.13 -60.99 11.00
CA SER A 389 4.81 -62.25 10.59
C SER A 389 5.49 -62.36 9.20
N ASP A 390 6.83 -62.38 9.23
CA ASP A 390 7.79 -63.20 8.46
C ASP A 390 7.46 -63.67 7.00
N SER A 391 8.30 -63.27 6.02
CA SER A 391 9.46 -64.11 5.61
C SER A 391 10.10 -63.77 4.23
N ASP A 392 11.43 -63.63 4.25
CA ASP A 392 12.47 -64.05 3.27
C ASP A 392 12.53 -63.67 1.76
N ALA A 393 13.80 -63.51 1.34
CA ALA A 393 14.42 -63.80 0.03
C ALA A 393 14.60 -62.75 -1.12
N ASP A 394 15.89 -62.42 -1.34
CA ASP A 394 16.66 -62.28 -2.61
C ASP A 394 16.35 -61.20 -3.71
N LEU A 395 17.19 -60.15 -3.69
CA LEU A 395 18.19 -59.72 -4.71
C LEU A 395 18.31 -60.51 -6.07
N PRO A 396 18.99 -59.98 -7.14
CA PRO A 396 19.23 -58.57 -7.55
C PRO A 396 19.34 -58.27 -9.10
N THR A 397 19.53 -56.99 -9.44
CA THR A 397 20.22 -56.45 -10.66
C THR A 397 19.65 -56.65 -12.09
N THR A 398 19.71 -55.59 -12.94
CA THR A 398 20.77 -55.41 -13.97
C THR A 398 20.58 -54.14 -14.83
N LYS A 399 21.70 -53.54 -15.29
CA LYS A 399 21.73 -52.52 -16.35
C LYS A 399 21.93 -53.19 -17.73
N ARG A 400 21.26 -52.71 -18.81
CA ARG A 400 21.91 -52.15 -20.06
C ARG A 400 21.03 -52.09 -21.33
N ARG A 401 20.85 -50.85 -21.84
CA ARG A 401 21.40 -50.33 -23.13
C ARG A 401 20.90 -50.86 -24.50
N GLY A 402 20.38 -49.93 -25.31
CA GLY A 402 20.32 -49.96 -26.79
C GLY A 402 18.90 -50.18 -27.36
N GLY A 403 18.50 -49.64 -28.53
CA GLY A 403 19.18 -48.74 -29.49
C GLY A 403 18.71 -48.98 -30.94
N LYS A 404 18.58 -47.89 -31.74
CA LYS A 404 18.02 -47.82 -33.14
C LYS A 404 16.48 -47.96 -33.22
N GLY A 405 15.78 -47.31 -34.16
CA GLY A 405 16.19 -46.29 -35.15
C GLY A 405 15.56 -46.46 -36.55
N ARG A 406 14.99 -45.37 -37.09
CA ARG A 406 14.51 -45.07 -38.48
C ARG A 406 13.54 -43.87 -38.33
N GLY A 407 13.54 -42.78 -39.09
CA GLY A 407 14.14 -42.48 -40.40
C GLY A 407 13.15 -42.80 -41.55
N ALA A 408 12.90 -41.95 -42.55
CA ALA A 408 13.35 -40.58 -42.85
C ALA A 408 12.55 -40.03 -44.04
N ALA A 409 12.46 -38.69 -44.24
CA ALA A 409 12.41 -37.97 -45.54
C ALA A 409 11.99 -36.48 -45.35
N ALA A 410 12.27 -35.52 -46.24
CA ALA A 410 13.48 -35.16 -47.00
C ALA A 410 13.20 -33.89 -47.85
N GLY A 411 14.17 -32.96 -47.97
CA GLY A 411 14.11 -31.72 -48.77
C GLY A 411 14.43 -30.47 -47.91
N ALA A 412 15.60 -29.82 -47.94
CA ALA A 412 16.45 -29.33 -49.05
C ALA A 412 15.70 -28.28 -49.90
N VAL A 413 16.16 -27.05 -50.19
CA VAL A 413 17.48 -26.36 -50.29
C VAL A 413 17.29 -24.83 -50.07
N ASN A 414 18.25 -23.91 -49.86
CA ASN A 414 19.68 -23.86 -49.41
C ASN A 414 20.03 -22.36 -49.17
N PRO A 415 20.92 -21.95 -48.22
CA PRO A 415 21.19 -20.53 -47.92
C PRO A 415 22.28 -19.90 -48.82
N GLU A 416 22.26 -18.57 -49.03
CA GLU A 416 23.41 -17.64 -48.85
C GLU A 416 23.14 -16.19 -49.34
N GLU A 417 23.89 -15.25 -48.73
CA GLU A 417 24.26 -13.88 -49.15
C GLU A 417 23.22 -12.83 -49.64
N CYS A 418 23.17 -11.70 -48.91
CA CYS A 418 23.55 -10.41 -49.50
C CYS A 418 24.03 -9.41 -48.42
N LYS A 419 25.13 -8.68 -48.70
CA LYS A 419 25.69 -7.62 -47.84
C LYS A 419 25.91 -6.36 -48.68
N GLN A 420 25.75 -5.18 -48.05
CA GLN A 420 26.31 -3.87 -48.45
C GLN A 420 26.05 -3.36 -49.88
N GLN A 421 25.23 -2.31 -49.99
CA GLN A 421 25.73 -0.95 -50.30
C GLN A 421 24.74 0.11 -49.82
#